data_AF-A0A246GH58-F1
#
_entry.id   AF-A0A246GH58-F1
#
_cell.length_a   1.000
_cell.length_b   1.000
_cell.length_c   1.000
_cell.angle_alpha   90.00
_cell.angle_beta   90.00
_cell.angle_gamma   90.00
#
_symmetry.space_group_name_H-M   'P 1'
#
loop_
_entity.id
_entity.type
_entity.pdbx_description
1 polymer ?
#
loop_
_entity_poly.entity_id
_entity_poly.type
_entity_poly.pdbx_seq_one_letter_code
_entity_poly.pdbx_strand_id
1 'polypeptide(L)'
;MVNKFLKNRLKMAYCIIKKTKNGIISEIPISTYDLFHEYWLPLFEKYEMRNLSNWRFSHDLEKDELKNIINEFNVILPHITGEWEKERANFILKELRLIKFEDYEYINIG
;
A
#
# COMPACT_ATOMS: atom_id res chain seq x y z
N MET A 1 -1.52 15.25 -28.28
CA MET A 1 -0.48 15.41 -27.23
C MET A 1 -1.03 14.85 -25.94
N VAL A 2 -0.57 13.67 -25.50
CA VAL A 2 -0.90 13.20 -24.14
C VAL A 2 -0.19 14.13 -23.17
N ASN A 3 -0.97 14.80 -22.33
CA ASN A 3 -0.54 15.83 -21.40
C ASN A 3 0.66 15.30 -20.59
N LYS A 4 1.75 16.07 -20.48
CA LYS A 4 2.97 15.66 -19.73
C LYS A 4 2.62 15.27 -18.28
N PHE A 5 1.53 15.86 -17.75
CA PHE A 5 0.87 15.51 -16.49
C PHE A 5 0.28 14.09 -16.46
N LEU A 6 -0.46 13.67 -17.49
CA LEU A 6 -1.00 12.31 -17.63
C LEU A 6 0.13 11.28 -17.76
N LYS A 7 1.21 11.64 -18.48
CA LYS A 7 2.40 10.79 -18.62
C LYS A 7 3.17 10.60 -17.30
N ASN A 8 3.11 11.58 -16.40
CA ASN A 8 3.70 11.51 -15.06
C ASN A 8 2.79 10.75 -14.06
N ARG A 9 1.46 10.88 -14.16
CA ARG A 9 0.52 10.09 -13.34
C ARG A 9 0.67 8.59 -13.57
N LEU A 10 0.84 8.19 -14.84
CA LEU A 10 1.12 6.79 -15.20
C LEU A 10 2.45 6.24 -14.66
N LYS A 11 3.35 7.10 -14.15
CA LYS A 11 4.62 6.71 -13.54
C LYS A 11 4.60 6.67 -12.01
N MET A 12 3.61 7.30 -11.38
CA MET A 12 3.52 7.31 -9.92
C MET A 12 2.91 5.99 -9.47
N ALA A 13 3.67 5.22 -8.70
CA ALA A 13 3.20 4.00 -8.05
C ALA A 13 3.21 4.23 -6.54
N TYR A 14 2.17 3.75 -5.88
CA TYR A 14 2.15 3.64 -4.44
C TYR A 14 2.98 2.43 -4.04
N CYS A 15 3.93 2.66 -3.16
CA CYS A 15 4.81 1.65 -2.60
C CYS A 15 4.86 1.78 -1.08
N ILE A 16 5.26 0.70 -0.41
CA ILE A 16 5.77 0.79 0.95
C ILE A 16 7.28 0.73 0.88
N ILE A 17 7.92 1.81 1.27
CA ILE A 17 9.37 1.97 1.29
C ILE A 17 9.87 1.60 2.68
N LYS A 18 10.87 0.73 2.74
CA LYS A 18 11.45 0.23 3.99
C LYS A 18 12.95 0.46 3.97
N LYS A 19 13.51 1.06 5.01
CA LYS A 19 14.95 1.15 5.22
C LYS A 19 15.36 0.38 6.46
N THR A 20 16.21 -0.61 6.32
CA THR A 20 16.74 -1.37 7.47
C THR A 20 17.72 -0.54 8.28
N LYS A 21 17.97 -0.91 9.53
CA LYS A 21 19.02 -0.28 10.37
C LYS A 21 20.44 -0.36 9.78
N ASN A 22 20.66 -1.30 8.85
CA ASN A 22 21.92 -1.44 8.11
C ASN A 22 21.96 -0.58 6.83
N GLY A 23 20.95 0.26 6.60
CA GLY A 23 20.89 1.18 5.46
C GLY A 23 20.37 0.58 4.15
N ILE A 24 19.86 -0.66 4.16
CA ILE A 24 19.31 -1.30 2.94
C ILE A 24 17.89 -0.78 2.71
N ILE A 25 17.64 -0.25 1.51
CA ILE A 25 16.32 0.21 1.07
C ILE A 25 15.65 -0.86 0.21
N SER A 26 14.37 -1.11 0.45
CA SER A 26 13.53 -2.02 -0.33
C SER A 26 12.10 -1.51 -0.42
N GLU A 27 11.37 -1.97 -1.42
CA GLU A 27 10.00 -1.51 -1.71
C GLU A 27 9.03 -2.69 -1.83
N ILE A 28 7.80 -2.50 -1.34
CA ILE A 28 6.67 -3.38 -1.62
C ILE A 28 5.74 -2.62 -2.58
N PRO A 29 5.64 -3.02 -3.86
CA PRO A 29 4.78 -2.35 -4.81
C PRO A 29 3.31 -2.67 -4.54
N ILE A 30 2.51 -1.62 -4.34
CA ILE A 30 1.07 -1.73 -4.07
C ILE A 30 0.28 -1.65 -5.37
N SER A 31 0.33 -0.50 -6.04
CA SER A 31 -0.49 -0.21 -7.21
C SER A 31 0.01 1.03 -7.94
N THR A 32 -0.34 1.21 -9.21
CA THR A 32 -0.16 2.51 -9.86
C THR A 32 -1.14 3.54 -9.27
N TYR A 33 -0.86 4.83 -9.44
CA TYR A 33 -1.74 5.90 -8.98
C TYR A 33 -3.17 5.74 -9.50
N ASP A 34 -3.32 5.47 -10.80
CA ASP A 34 -4.63 5.35 -11.45
C ASP A 34 -5.40 4.13 -10.90
N LEU A 35 -4.75 2.96 -10.83
CA LEU A 35 -5.38 1.75 -10.31
C LEU A 35 -5.70 1.86 -8.81
N PHE A 36 -4.88 2.58 -8.04
CA PHE A 36 -5.18 2.87 -6.64
C PHE A 36 -6.48 3.67 -6.50
N HIS A 37 -6.64 4.75 -7.25
CA HIS A 37 -7.83 5.61 -7.14
C HIS A 37 -9.08 4.99 -7.77
N GLU A 38 -8.92 4.15 -8.79
CA GLU A 38 -10.04 3.52 -9.48
C GLU A 38 -10.56 2.27 -8.73
N TYR A 39 -9.66 1.45 -8.16
CA TYR A 39 -10.04 0.15 -7.58
C TYR A 39 -9.90 0.09 -6.06
N TRP A 40 -8.75 0.51 -5.53
CA TRP A 40 -8.45 0.33 -4.10
C TRP A 40 -9.16 1.36 -3.23
N LEU A 41 -9.11 2.63 -3.63
CA LEU A 41 -9.61 3.73 -2.83
C LEU A 41 -11.12 3.65 -2.57
N PRO A 42 -11.97 3.38 -3.58
CA PRO A 42 -13.41 3.26 -3.34
C PRO A 42 -13.73 2.05 -2.46
N LEU A 43 -12.95 0.97 -2.57
CA LEU A 43 -13.11 -0.22 -1.74
C LEU A 43 -12.79 0.09 -0.27
N PHE A 44 -11.68 0.77 -0.01
CA PHE A 44 -11.29 1.18 1.34
C PHE A 44 -12.30 2.14 1.96
N GLU A 45 -12.77 3.13 1.19
CA GLU A 45 -13.79 4.09 1.64
C GLU A 45 -15.12 3.40 1.96
N LYS A 46 -15.59 2.49 1.08
CA LYS A 46 -16.84 1.75 1.25
C LYS A 46 -16.89 0.94 2.54
N TYR A 47 -15.76 0.37 2.93
CA TYR A 47 -15.65 -0.45 4.15
C TYR A 47 -15.05 0.33 5.33
N GLU A 48 -14.93 1.65 5.25
CA GLU A 48 -14.40 2.51 6.32
C GLU A 48 -12.98 2.14 6.80
N MET A 49 -12.14 1.66 5.89
CA MET A 49 -10.74 1.29 6.13
C MET A 49 -9.86 2.55 6.19
N ARG A 50 -9.82 3.19 7.36
CA ARG A 50 -9.21 4.51 7.54
C ARG A 50 -7.69 4.49 7.35
N ASN A 51 -7.01 3.44 7.82
CA ASN A 51 -5.56 3.37 7.70
C ASN A 51 -5.14 3.20 6.23
N LEU A 52 -5.83 2.32 5.49
CA LEU A 52 -5.62 2.15 4.06
C LEU A 52 -6.03 3.37 3.24
N SER A 53 -7.09 4.09 3.64
CA SER A 53 -7.53 5.32 2.98
C SER A 53 -6.51 6.46 3.09
N ASN A 54 -5.68 6.47 4.14
CA ASN A 54 -4.63 7.45 4.35
C ASN A 54 -3.43 7.26 3.42
N TRP A 55 -3.33 6.13 2.71
CA TRP A 55 -2.25 5.88 1.75
C TRP A 55 -2.22 6.86 0.58
N ARG A 56 -3.24 7.71 0.42
CA ARG A 56 -3.23 8.87 -0.49
C ARG A 56 -2.07 9.83 -0.21
N PHE A 57 -1.56 9.84 1.01
CA PHE A 57 -0.50 10.75 1.47
C PHE A 57 0.67 9.97 2.05
N SER A 58 1.88 10.45 1.77
CA SER A 58 3.07 9.84 2.34
C SER A 58 3.17 10.14 3.82
N HIS A 59 3.51 9.11 4.59
CA HIS A 59 3.79 9.19 6.02
C HIS A 59 4.58 7.97 6.48
N ASP A 60 5.33 8.16 7.57
CA ASP A 60 6.01 7.07 8.25
C ASP A 60 4.98 6.30 9.08
N LEU A 61 4.99 4.98 8.93
CA LEU A 61 4.14 4.08 9.70
C LEU A 61 4.64 3.97 11.13
N GLU A 62 3.69 3.82 12.04
CA GLU A 62 3.92 3.33 13.38
C GLU A 62 3.67 1.82 13.48
N LYS A 63 4.22 1.19 14.52
CA LYS A 63 4.12 -0.26 14.73
C LYS A 63 2.66 -0.75 14.81
N ASP A 64 1.80 0.02 15.45
CA ASP A 64 0.39 -0.36 15.60
C ASP A 64 -0.42 -0.06 14.33
N GLU A 65 -0.02 0.92 13.53
CA GLU A 65 -0.60 1.17 12.21
C GLU A 65 -0.35 0.00 11.26
N LEU A 66 0.86 -0.58 11.25
CA LEU A 66 1.15 -1.76 10.44
C LEU A 66 0.21 -2.94 10.76
N LYS A 67 -0.06 -3.19 12.05
CA LYS A 67 -1.00 -4.24 12.46
C LYS A 67 -2.41 -3.93 11.99
N ASN A 68 -2.85 -2.67 12.14
CA ASN A 68 -4.16 -2.23 11.69
C ASN A 68 -4.32 -2.40 10.18
N ILE A 69 -3.32 -2.00 9.40
CA ILE A 69 -3.27 -2.18 7.94
C ILE A 69 -3.43 -3.66 7.56
N ILE A 70 -2.67 -4.56 8.20
CA ILE A 70 -2.78 -6.01 7.94
C ILE A 70 -4.21 -6.50 8.25
N ASN A 71 -4.79 -6.04 9.35
CA ASN A 71 -6.16 -6.38 9.72
C ASN A 71 -7.17 -5.85 8.69
N GLU A 72 -7.05 -4.59 8.29
CA GLU A 72 -7.92 -3.96 7.29
C GLU A 72 -7.86 -4.75 5.98
N PHE A 73 -6.67 -5.09 5.46
CA PHE A 73 -6.55 -5.94 4.26
C PHE A 73 -7.22 -7.30 4.42
N ASN A 74 -7.08 -7.98 5.57
CA ASN A 74 -7.75 -9.26 5.80
C ASN A 74 -9.28 -9.12 5.77
N VAL A 75 -9.82 -8.00 6.28
CA VAL A 75 -11.25 -7.73 6.25
C VAL A 75 -11.73 -7.47 4.83
N ILE A 76 -10.98 -6.73 4.00
CA ILE A 76 -11.43 -6.43 2.64
C ILE A 76 -11.25 -7.60 1.68
N LEU A 77 -10.26 -8.47 1.90
CA LEU A 77 -9.84 -9.50 0.95
C LEU A 77 -11.01 -10.36 0.40
N PRO A 78 -11.98 -10.80 1.22
CA PRO A 78 -13.15 -11.54 0.73
C PRO A 78 -14.08 -10.72 -0.17
N HIS A 79 -14.03 -9.39 -0.09
CA HIS A 79 -14.88 -8.45 -0.83
C HIS A 79 -14.27 -8.01 -2.16
N ILE A 80 -13.00 -8.30 -2.41
CA ILE A 80 -12.37 -8.07 -3.71
C ILE A 80 -12.97 -9.08 -4.71
N THR A 81 -13.37 -8.63 -5.90
CA THR A 81 -13.98 -9.51 -6.91
C THR A 81 -13.04 -9.86 -8.05
N GLY A 82 -12.11 -8.97 -8.42
CA GLY A 82 -11.14 -9.22 -9.48
C GLY A 82 -9.99 -10.14 -9.02
N GLU A 83 -9.55 -11.04 -9.91
CA GLU A 83 -8.51 -12.01 -9.62
C GLU A 83 -7.15 -11.35 -9.39
N TRP A 84 -6.80 -10.41 -10.25
CA TRP A 84 -5.53 -9.67 -10.15
C TRP A 84 -5.43 -8.86 -8.84
N GLU A 85 -6.52 -8.21 -8.43
CA GLU A 85 -6.59 -7.44 -7.20
C GLU A 85 -6.43 -8.35 -5.98
N LYS A 86 -7.03 -9.55 -6.00
CA LYS A 86 -6.83 -10.56 -4.94
C LYS A 86 -5.39 -11.02 -4.87
N GLU A 87 -4.78 -11.34 -6.01
CA GLU A 87 -3.37 -11.74 -6.06
C GLU A 87 -2.47 -10.63 -5.49
N ARG A 88 -2.74 -9.38 -5.88
CA ARG A 88 -2.01 -8.21 -5.38
C ARG A 88 -2.22 -8.02 -3.88
N ALA A 89 -3.45 -8.10 -3.37
CA ALA A 89 -3.76 -8.02 -1.94
C ALA A 89 -3.00 -9.08 -1.13
N ASN A 90 -2.99 -10.32 -1.62
CA ASN A 90 -2.29 -11.43 -0.97
C ASN A 90 -0.77 -11.23 -0.98
N PHE A 91 -0.20 -10.74 -2.08
CA PHE A 91 1.21 -10.38 -2.14
C PHE A 91 1.56 -9.32 -1.09
N ILE A 92 0.78 -8.23 -1.01
CA ILE A 92 0.98 -7.16 -0.04
C ILE A 92 0.88 -7.71 1.39
N LEU A 93 -0.18 -8.46 1.69
CA LEU A 93 -0.38 -9.09 3.01
C LEU A 93 0.79 -10.00 3.40
N LYS A 94 1.30 -10.80 2.47
CA LYS A 94 2.47 -11.66 2.69
C LYS A 94 3.69 -10.83 3.08
N GLU A 95 4.00 -9.79 2.30
CA GLU A 95 5.16 -8.93 2.53
C GLU A 95 5.04 -8.16 3.86
N LEU A 96 3.87 -7.61 4.16
CA LEU A 96 3.62 -6.88 5.41
C LEU A 96 3.82 -7.77 6.65
N ARG A 97 3.38 -9.04 6.59
CA ARG A 97 3.52 -10.00 7.70
C ARG A 97 4.97 -10.43 7.96
N LEU A 98 5.87 -10.25 7.00
CA LEU A 98 7.29 -10.55 7.14
C LEU A 98 8.06 -9.39 7.79
N ILE A 99 7.45 -8.21 7.91
CA ILE A 99 8.08 -7.05 8.52
C ILE A 99 8.17 -7.25 10.04
N LYS A 100 9.40 -7.25 10.54
CA LYS A 100 9.71 -7.08 11.96
C LYS A 100 10.11 -5.64 12.19
N PHE A 101 9.23 -4.84 12.79
CA PHE A 101 9.37 -3.39 12.88
C PHE A 101 10.72 -2.95 13.48
N GLU A 102 11.23 -3.72 14.45
CA GLU A 102 12.51 -3.54 15.12
C GLU A 102 13.74 -3.61 14.19
N ASP A 103 13.63 -4.21 13.02
CA ASP A 103 14.74 -4.34 12.06
C ASP A 103 14.90 -3.09 11.17
N TYR A 104 13.92 -2.18 11.20
CA TYR A 104 13.84 -1.03 10.31
C TYR A 104 14.12 0.29 11.03
N GLU A 105 14.75 1.21 10.31
CA GLU A 105 14.93 2.61 10.70
C GLU A 105 13.63 3.40 10.44
N TYR A 106 13.02 3.16 9.27
CA TYR A 106 11.68 3.65 8.95
C TYR A 106 10.96 2.69 8.00
N ILE A 107 9.64 2.80 8.01
CA ILE A 107 8.72 2.20 7.05
C ILE A 107 7.76 3.31 6.65
N ASN A 108 7.66 3.60 5.36
CA ASN A 108 6.92 4.75 4.85
C ASN A 108 6.00 4.28 3.71
N ILE A 109 4.80 4.86 3.63
CA ILE A 109 3.95 4.74 2.43
C ILE A 109 4.24 5.93 1.53
N GLY A 110 4.46 5.70 0.22
CA GLY A 110 4.78 6.75 -0.74
C GLY A 110 4.61 6.29 -2.18
#